data_AF-C1LGE9-F1
#
_entry.id   AF-C1LGE9-F1
#
_cell.length_a   1.000
_cell.length_b   1.000
_cell.length_c   1.000
_cell.angle_alpha   90.00
_cell.angle_beta   90.00
_cell.angle_gamma   90.00
#
_symmetry.space_group_name_H-M   'P 1'
#
loop_
_entity.id
_entity.type
_entity.pdbx_description
1 polymer ?
#
loop_
_entity_poly.entity_id
_entity_poly.type
_entity_poly.pdbx_seq_one_letter_code
_entity_poly.pdbx_strand_id
1 'polypeptide(L)'
;MGGSASSPIPGGGTSGYHVLRVQDGSPGHKAGLEAFFDFIVAIGDKRLEEDNDSIKDLLQANKDRPVHLIVYSTKSQSCREVTLTPNNHWGGQGLMGVSI
;
A
#
# COMPACT_ATOMS: atom_id res chain seq x y z
N MET A 1 -13.88 -7.96 28.53
CA MET A 1 -14.06 -6.66 27.84
C MET A 1 -12.80 -6.39 27.03
N GLY A 2 -12.90 -6.36 25.70
CA GLY A 2 -11.76 -6.21 24.81
C GLY A 2 -12.20 -6.09 23.36
N GLY A 3 -13.15 -5.19 23.10
CA GLY A 3 -13.60 -4.88 21.74
C GLY A 3 -12.79 -3.71 21.22
N SER A 4 -11.60 -3.98 20.68
CA SER A 4 -10.89 -3.01 19.87
C SER A 4 -11.70 -2.80 18.60
N ALA A 5 -12.49 -1.73 18.57
CA ALA A 5 -13.24 -1.34 17.39
C ALA A 5 -12.25 -0.96 16.30
N SER A 6 -12.01 -1.88 15.37
CA SER A 6 -11.37 -1.54 14.09
C SER A 6 -12.22 -0.47 13.43
N SER A 7 -11.64 0.70 13.21
CA SER A 7 -12.28 1.76 12.43
C SER A 7 -12.81 1.15 11.13
N PRO A 8 -14.08 1.38 10.77
CA PRO A 8 -14.65 0.82 9.55
C PRO A 8 -13.92 1.43 8.36
N ILE A 9 -13.01 0.67 7.74
CA ILE A 9 -12.46 1.07 6.45
C ILE A 9 -13.62 1.07 5.45
N PRO A 10 -13.82 2.17 4.69
CA PRO A 10 -14.92 2.29 3.74
C PRO A 10 -14.88 1.09 2.78
N GLY A 11 -15.95 0.29 2.78
CA GLY A 11 -16.05 -0.95 1.99
C GLY A 11 -16.04 -2.25 2.80
N GLY A 12 -15.89 -2.24 4.13
CA GLY A 12 -16.26 -3.41 4.97
C GLY A 12 -15.40 -4.67 4.78
N GLY A 13 -14.08 -4.53 4.82
CA GLY A 13 -13.14 -5.66 4.91
C GLY A 13 -12.04 -5.31 5.90
N THR A 14 -11.23 -6.27 6.36
CA THR A 14 -10.01 -6.01 7.16
C THR A 14 -8.73 -6.31 6.38
N SER A 15 -8.87 -6.64 5.10
CA SER A 15 -7.82 -7.18 4.25
C SER A 15 -7.04 -6.07 3.54
N GLY A 16 -5.72 -6.20 3.55
CA GLY A 16 -4.77 -5.27 2.95
C GLY A 16 -3.34 -5.70 3.24
N TYR A 17 -2.38 -5.17 2.48
CA TYR A 17 -0.96 -5.50 2.64
C TYR A 17 -0.32 -4.59 3.68
N HIS A 18 0.23 -5.18 4.73
CA HIS A 18 0.89 -4.43 5.80
C HIS A 18 2.27 -3.96 5.34
N VAL A 19 2.53 -2.65 5.36
CA VAL A 19 3.83 -2.12 5.01
C VAL A 19 4.80 -2.36 6.17
N LEU A 20 5.73 -3.30 6.02
CA LEU A 20 6.71 -3.66 7.05
C LEU A 20 7.96 -2.77 7.00
N ARG A 21 8.38 -2.38 5.80
CA ARG A 21 9.58 -1.57 5.58
C ARG A 21 9.42 -0.74 4.31
N VAL A 22 9.99 0.45 4.32
CA VAL A 22 10.09 1.33 3.15
C VAL A 22 11.55 1.73 3.01
N GLN A 23 12.14 1.53 1.83
CA GLN A 23 13.53 1.92 1.59
C GLN A 23 13.65 3.42 1.26
N ASP A 24 14.66 4.09 1.80
CA ASP A 24 14.93 5.49 1.46
C ASP A 24 15.17 5.69 -0.03
N GLY A 25 14.60 6.76 -0.59
CA GLY A 25 14.67 7.07 -2.02
C GLY A 25 13.84 6.15 -2.92
N SER A 26 13.16 5.14 -2.37
CA SER A 26 12.26 4.26 -3.13
C SER A 26 10.98 4.97 -3.57
N PRO A 27 10.25 4.40 -4.55
CA PRO A 27 8.93 4.89 -4.94
C PRO A 27 7.94 4.95 -3.78
N GLY A 28 7.96 3.96 -2.89
CA GLY A 28 7.14 3.93 -1.68
C GLY A 28 7.45 5.07 -0.72
N HIS A 29 8.74 5.37 -0.54
CA HIS A 29 9.17 6.50 0.29
C HIS A 29 8.71 7.83 -0.32
N LYS A 30 8.90 8.01 -1.64
CA LYS A 30 8.47 9.21 -2.36
C LYS A 30 6.95 9.40 -2.35
N ALA A 31 6.20 8.30 -2.32
CA ALA A 31 4.74 8.32 -2.18
C ALA A 31 4.27 8.63 -0.74
N GLY A 32 5.18 8.67 0.24
CA GLY A 32 4.85 8.95 1.63
C GLY A 32 4.31 7.73 2.39
N LEU A 33 4.65 6.51 1.97
CA LEU A 33 4.32 5.30 2.73
C LEU A 33 5.13 5.24 4.03
N GLU A 34 4.45 4.91 5.12
CA GLU A 34 5.05 4.76 6.45
C GLU A 34 5.12 3.28 6.84
N ALA A 35 6.33 2.80 7.14
CA ALA A 35 6.52 1.45 7.65
C ALA A 35 5.79 1.24 8.99
N PHE A 36 5.35 0.01 9.23
CA PHE A 36 4.61 -0.49 10.40
C PHE A 36 3.19 0.08 10.57
N PHE A 37 2.93 1.30 10.13
CA PHE A 37 1.67 1.98 10.39
C PHE A 37 0.69 1.94 9.22
N ASP A 38 1.19 1.76 8.00
CA ASP A 38 0.38 1.80 6.79
C ASP A 38 -0.01 0.41 6.30
N PHE A 39 -1.24 0.32 5.80
CA PHE A 39 -1.82 -0.86 5.17
C PHE A 39 -2.34 -0.47 3.79
N ILE A 40 -1.81 -1.11 2.74
CA ILE A 40 -2.29 -0.90 1.37
C ILE A 40 -3.58 -1.69 1.19
N VAL A 41 -4.70 -1.01 1.04
CA VAL A 41 -6.03 -1.63 0.93
C VAL A 41 -6.54 -1.69 -0.51
N ALA A 42 -6.06 -0.81 -1.39
CA ALA A 42 -6.41 -0.82 -2.81
C ALA A 42 -5.31 -0.21 -3.69
N ILE A 43 -5.29 -0.61 -4.96
CA ILE A 43 -4.44 -0.06 -6.03
C ILE A 43 -5.34 0.34 -7.20
N GLY A 44 -5.39 1.63 -7.49
CA GLY A 44 -6.30 2.23 -8.45
C GLY A 44 -7.74 1.93 -8.06
N ASP A 45 -8.52 1.46 -9.02
CA ASP A 45 -9.89 1.02 -8.81
C ASP A 45 -10.00 -0.41 -8.25
N LYS A 46 -8.86 -1.10 -8.03
CA LYS A 46 -8.85 -2.49 -7.60
C LYS A 46 -8.55 -2.63 -6.11
N ARG A 47 -9.51 -3.19 -5.38
CA ARG A 47 -9.33 -3.51 -3.97
C ARG A 47 -8.41 -4.72 -3.80
N LEU A 48 -7.50 -4.64 -2.84
CA LEU A 48 -6.64 -5.75 -2.50
C LEU A 48 -7.37 -6.63 -1.49
N GLU A 49 -7.67 -7.86 -1.90
CA GLU A 49 -8.24 -8.91 -1.06
C GLU A 49 -7.24 -10.05 -0.97
N GLU A 50 -7.24 -10.79 0.15
CA GLU A 50 -6.23 -11.81 0.47
C GLU A 50 -6.13 -12.95 -0.58
N ASP A 51 -7.16 -13.12 -1.41
CA ASP A 51 -7.35 -14.36 -2.17
C ASP A 51 -7.21 -14.23 -3.70
N ASN A 52 -7.28 -13.02 -4.29
CA ASN A 52 -7.52 -12.91 -5.74
C ASN A 52 -6.46 -12.15 -6.56
N ASP A 53 -5.69 -11.23 -5.98
CA ASP A 53 -4.74 -10.45 -6.76
C ASP A 53 -3.45 -10.20 -6.03
N SER A 54 -2.38 -10.82 -6.53
CA SER A 54 -1.03 -10.49 -6.11
C SER A 54 -0.77 -9.03 -6.50
N ILE A 55 -0.69 -8.16 -5.50
CA ILE A 55 -0.26 -6.75 -5.63
C ILE A 55 0.98 -6.59 -6.55
N LYS A 56 1.83 -7.62 -6.60
CA LYS A 56 2.97 -7.74 -7.53
C LYS A 56 2.57 -7.62 -9.00
N ASP A 57 1.51 -8.30 -9.44
CA ASP A 57 1.00 -8.25 -10.82
C ASP A 57 0.46 -6.88 -11.17
N LEU A 58 -0.29 -6.25 -10.26
CA LEU A 58 -0.78 -4.87 -10.46
C LEU A 58 0.37 -3.87 -10.58
N LEU A 59 1.42 -4.03 -9.78
CA LEU A 59 2.61 -3.19 -9.87
C LEU A 59 3.42 -3.46 -11.13
N GLN A 60 3.50 -4.71 -11.58
CA GLN A 60 4.14 -5.05 -12.85
C GLN A 60 3.37 -4.48 -14.04
N ALA A 61 2.04 -4.57 -14.02
CA ALA A 61 1.17 -4.00 -15.05
C ALA A 61 1.25 -2.47 -15.13
N ASN A 62 1.47 -1.81 -13.98
CA ASN A 62 1.61 -0.36 -13.87
C ASN A 62 3.08 0.10 -13.76
N LYS A 63 4.03 -0.73 -14.19
CA LYS A 63 5.44 -0.37 -14.16
C LYS A 63 5.69 0.90 -14.99
N ASP A 64 6.48 1.81 -14.42
CA ASP A 64 6.82 3.13 -14.96
C ASP A 64 5.60 4.05 -15.17
N ARG A 65 4.46 3.76 -14.53
CA ARG A 65 3.23 4.56 -14.60
C ARG A 65 2.76 4.94 -13.20
N PRO A 66 2.30 6.19 -12.98
CA PRO A 66 1.72 6.57 -11.70
C PRO A 66 0.43 5.80 -11.46
N VAL A 67 0.30 5.19 -10.29
CA VAL A 67 -0.90 4.49 -9.82
C VAL A 67 -1.31 5.05 -8.46
N HIS A 68 -2.61 5.21 -8.27
CA HIS A 68 -3.18 5.65 -7.00
C HIS A 68 -3.24 4.44 -6.04
N LEU A 69 -2.84 4.60 -4.80
CA LEU A 69 -2.93 3.58 -3.76
C LEU A 69 -3.81 4.12 -2.66
N ILE A 70 -4.74 3.32 -2.17
CA ILE A 70 -5.48 3.64 -0.95
C ILE A 70 -4.76 2.95 0.19
N VAL A 71 -4.36 3.77 1.17
CA VAL A 71 -3.56 3.35 2.30
C VAL A 71 -4.30 3.70 3.58
N TYR A 72 -4.52 2.71 4.43
CA TYR A 72 -5.04 2.91 5.77
C TYR A 72 -3.87 3.14 6.73
N SER A 73 -3.84 4.30 7.38
CA SER A 73 -2.85 4.61 8.40
C SER A 73 -3.42 4.33 9.79
N THR A 74 -2.77 3.45 10.52
CA THR A 74 -3.13 3.14 11.93
C THR A 74 -2.84 4.31 12.87
N LYS A 75 -1.93 5.23 12.50
CA LYS A 75 -1.62 6.43 13.30
C LYS A 75 -2.78 7.42 13.35
N SER A 76 -3.39 7.71 12.19
CA SER A 76 -4.54 8.61 12.06
C SER A 76 -5.88 7.88 12.01
N GLN A 77 -5.86 6.54 12.08
CA GLN A 77 -7.02 5.66 11.94
C GLN A 77 -7.92 6.02 10.75
N SER A 78 -7.30 6.42 9.64
CA SER A 78 -7.97 6.96 8.46
C SER A 78 -7.32 6.45 7.18
N CYS A 79 -8.11 6.36 6.11
CA CYS A 79 -7.60 6.06 4.77
C CYS A 79 -7.13 7.35 4.09
N ARG A 80 -6.00 7.26 3.39
CA ARG A 80 -5.47 8.30 2.51
C ARG A 80 -5.17 7.72 1.14
N GLU A 81 -5.33 8.53 0.11
CA GLU A 81 -4.86 8.20 -1.24
C GLU A 81 -3.44 8.72 -1.41
N VAL A 82 -2.55 7.88 -1.94
CA VAL A 82 -1.19 8.25 -2.30
C VAL A 82 -0.90 7.86 -3.74
N THR A 83 -0.17 8.70 -4.46
CA THR A 83 0.27 8.36 -5.83
C THR A 83 1.65 7.74 -5.78
N LEU A 84 1.76 6.53 -6.33
CA LEU A 84 3.01 5.79 -6.40
C LEU A 84 3.34 5.46 -7.84
N THR A 85 4.58 5.68 -8.26
CA THR A 85 5.06 5.29 -9.59
C THR A 85 6.00 4.09 -9.44
N PRO A 86 5.54 2.86 -9.69
CA PRO A 86 6.36 1.67 -9.55
C PRO A 86 7.49 1.75 -10.58
N ASN A 87 8.75 1.69 -10.13
CA ASN A 87 9.90 1.65 -11.03
C ASN A 87 10.98 0.78 -10.43
N ASN A 88 11.88 0.26 -11.25
CA ASN A 88 13.05 -0.52 -10.83
C ASN A 88 14.38 0.26 -11.02
N HIS A 89 14.31 1.52 -11.43
CA HIS A 89 15.48 2.36 -11.74
C HIS A 89 15.96 3.21 -10.54
N TRP A 90 15.28 3.12 -9.38
CA TRP A 90 15.64 3.86 -8.17
C TRP A 90 16.86 3.29 -7.41
N GLY A 91 17.46 2.19 -7.89
CA GLY A 91 18.71 1.65 -7.37
C GLY A 91 18.58 0.59 -6.27
N GLY A 92 17.36 0.20 -5.88
CA GLY A 92 17.10 -0.88 -4.93
C GLY A 92 16.33 -2.05 -5.52
N GLN A 93 15.86 -2.95 -4.65
CA GLN A 93 15.17 -4.17 -5.04
C GLN A 93 13.64 -3.99 -5.08
N GLY A 94 13.03 -4.38 -6.20
CA GLY A 94 11.58 -4.36 -6.39
C GLY A 94 11.06 -3.07 -7.05
N LEU A 95 9.76 -3.05 -7.33
CA LEU A 95 9.11 -1.95 -8.07
C LEU A 95 8.65 -0.80 -7.15
N MET A 96 8.41 -1.10 -5.88
CA MET A 96 7.88 -0.14 -4.91
C MET A 96 8.92 0.21 -3.84
N GLY A 97 9.90 -0.68 -3.61
CA GLY A 97 10.86 -0.56 -2.51
C GLY A 97 10.24 -0.65 -1.12
N VAL A 98 9.08 -1.31 -1.02
CA VAL A 98 8.45 -1.66 0.24
C VAL A 98 8.49 -3.17 0.48
N SER A 99 8.47 -3.55 1.75
CA SER A 99 8.26 -4.93 2.19
C SER A 99 6.83 -5.06 2.71
N ILE A 100 6.14 -6.11 2.26
CA ILE A 100 4.76 -6.48 2.58
C ILE A 100 4.68 -7.97 2.88
#